data_AF-A0AAV9RWR8-F1
#
_entry.id   AF-A0AAV9RWR8-F1
#
_cell.length_a   1.000
_cell.length_b   1.000
_cell.length_c   1.000
_cell.angle_alpha   90.00
_cell.angle_beta   90.00
_cell.angle_gamma   90.00
#
_symmetry.space_group_name_H-M   'P 1'
#
loop_
_entity.id
_entity.type
_entity.pdbx_description
1 polymer ?
#
loop_
_entity_poly.entity_id
_entity_poly.type
_entity_poly.pdbx_seq_one_letter_code
_entity_poly.pdbx_strand_id
1 'polypeptide(L)'
;MVSGSFRSHMQSIRDSISNQVSAVLQLYEDTADSLDLAVVTERSSLIPSLADMLEWLQDAERYYRQQFLQRKTLLQTLRLDDLSQVECASKRWKTLESPDSEQQITDTLCRLSFFMESQ
;
A
#
# COMPACT_ATOMS: atom_id res chain seq x y z
N MET A 1 -10.13 29.62 -7.79
CA MET A 1 -10.08 28.81 -9.02
C MET A 1 -9.24 27.53 -8.92
N VAL A 2 -8.63 27.20 -7.76
CA VAL A 2 -7.70 26.04 -7.61
C VAL A 2 -8.43 24.71 -7.31
N SER A 3 -9.65 24.75 -6.77
CA SER A 3 -10.39 23.57 -6.30
C SER A 3 -10.88 22.63 -7.42
N GLY A 4 -11.04 23.12 -8.65
CA GLY A 4 -11.49 22.32 -9.80
C GLY A 4 -10.39 21.41 -10.37
N SER A 5 -9.15 21.91 -10.41
CA SER A 5 -7.98 21.21 -10.97
C SER A 5 -7.54 20.02 -10.11
N PHE A 6 -7.51 20.19 -8.78
CA PHE A 6 -7.19 19.10 -7.85
C PHE A 6 -8.21 17.96 -7.93
N ARG A 7 -9.50 18.31 -8.04
CA ARG A 7 -10.58 17.32 -8.15
C ARG A 7 -10.49 16.50 -9.44
N SER A 8 -10.20 17.13 -10.58
CA SER A 8 -9.98 16.41 -11.84
C SER A 8 -8.71 15.56 -11.81
N HIS A 9 -7.66 16.00 -11.12
CA HIS A 9 -6.42 15.24 -10.98
C HIS A 9 -6.62 13.98 -10.12
N MET A 10 -7.29 14.10 -8.97
CA MET A 10 -7.66 12.95 -8.13
C MET A 10 -8.60 11.99 -8.85
N GLN A 11 -9.50 12.51 -9.68
CA GLN A 11 -10.37 11.70 -10.53
C GLN A 11 -9.53 10.85 -11.50
N SER A 12 -8.59 11.48 -12.20
CA SER A 12 -7.67 10.78 -13.12
C SER A 12 -6.83 9.70 -12.44
N ILE A 13 -6.28 9.99 -11.25
CA ILE A 13 -5.52 9.00 -10.47
C ILE A 13 -6.39 7.80 -10.12
N ARG A 14 -7.61 8.05 -9.58
CA ARG A 14 -8.54 6.96 -9.26
C ARG A 14 -8.89 6.15 -10.50
N ASP A 15 -9.20 6.79 -11.62
CA ASP A 15 -9.63 6.11 -12.84
C ASP A 15 -8.47 5.26 -13.40
N SER A 16 -7.23 5.77 -13.34
CA SER A 16 -6.02 5.02 -13.69
C SER A 16 -5.81 3.80 -12.81
N ILE A 17 -5.92 3.95 -11.47
CA ILE A 17 -5.82 2.83 -10.54
C ILE A 17 -6.93 1.81 -10.80
N SER A 18 -8.17 2.28 -11.01
CA SER A 18 -9.32 1.40 -11.27
C SER A 18 -9.13 0.60 -12.55
N ASN A 19 -8.61 1.22 -13.61
CA ASN A 19 -8.33 0.52 -14.86
C ASN A 19 -7.23 -0.52 -14.69
N GLN A 20 -6.18 -0.22 -13.94
CA GLN A 20 -5.11 -1.18 -13.66
C GLN A 20 -5.59 -2.36 -12.80
N VAL A 21 -6.43 -2.11 -11.81
CA VAL A 21 -7.05 -3.19 -11.01
C VAL A 21 -7.91 -4.09 -11.89
N SER A 22 -8.74 -3.51 -12.76
CA SER A 22 -9.55 -4.29 -13.71
C SER A 22 -8.69 -5.11 -14.67
N ALA A 23 -7.60 -4.54 -15.20
CA ALA A 23 -6.70 -5.23 -16.11
C ALA A 23 -5.98 -6.41 -15.42
N VAL A 24 -5.51 -6.22 -14.17
CA VAL A 24 -4.90 -7.29 -13.37
C VAL A 24 -5.90 -8.39 -13.07
N LEU A 25 -7.15 -8.04 -12.74
CA LEU A 25 -8.21 -9.01 -12.48
C LEU A 25 -8.55 -9.83 -13.72
N GLN A 26 -8.71 -9.19 -14.88
CA GLN A 26 -8.96 -9.89 -16.15
C GLN A 26 -7.81 -10.82 -16.51
N LEU A 27 -6.57 -10.35 -16.34
CA LEU A 27 -5.40 -11.18 -16.62
C LEU A 27 -5.33 -12.39 -15.69
N TYR A 28 -5.69 -12.22 -14.41
CA TYR A 28 -5.83 -13.34 -13.47
C TYR A 28 -6.93 -14.31 -13.90
N GLU A 29 -8.13 -13.83 -14.26
CA GLU A 29 -9.23 -14.68 -14.72
C GLU A 29 -8.86 -15.46 -15.98
N ASP A 30 -8.17 -14.82 -16.94
CA ASP A 30 -7.72 -15.44 -18.19
C ASP A 30 -6.61 -16.49 -17.99
N THR A 31 -5.78 -16.34 -16.95
CA THR A 31 -4.70 -17.28 -16.64
C THR A 31 -5.01 -18.25 -15.50
N ALA A 32 -6.14 -18.09 -14.79
CA ALA A 32 -6.48 -18.85 -13.59
C ALA A 32 -6.49 -20.37 -13.83
N ASP A 33 -6.99 -20.82 -14.98
CA ASP A 33 -7.03 -22.25 -15.33
C ASP A 33 -5.63 -22.82 -15.65
N SER A 34 -4.64 -21.96 -15.94
CA SER A 34 -3.24 -22.31 -16.23
C SER A 34 -2.30 -22.10 -15.05
N LEU A 35 -2.74 -21.37 -14.02
CA LEU A 35 -1.94 -20.97 -12.86
C LEU A 35 -2.03 -22.05 -11.77
N ASP A 36 -1.35 -23.18 -12.00
CA ASP A 36 -1.27 -24.25 -11.00
C ASP A 36 -0.59 -23.74 -9.71
N LEU A 37 -1.04 -24.23 -8.55
CA LEU A 37 -0.50 -23.85 -7.24
C LEU A 37 1.01 -24.11 -7.16
N ALA A 38 1.49 -25.15 -7.86
CA ALA A 38 2.91 -25.45 -7.97
C ALA A 38 3.69 -24.34 -8.67
N VAL A 39 3.12 -23.68 -9.69
CA VAL A 39 3.78 -22.61 -10.45
C VAL A 39 3.88 -21.34 -9.63
N VAL A 40 2.83 -20.97 -8.89
CA VAL A 40 2.83 -19.74 -8.07
C VAL A 40 3.69 -19.84 -6.81
N THR A 41 3.97 -21.06 -6.35
CA THR A 41 4.85 -21.34 -5.19
C THR A 41 6.26 -21.75 -5.59
N GLU A 42 6.55 -21.85 -6.90
CA GLU A 42 7.89 -22.17 -7.38
C GLU A 42 8.85 -21.04 -7.02
N ARG A 43 9.94 -21.39 -6.33
CA ARG A 43 10.99 -20.47 -5.90
C ARG A 43 12.33 -20.95 -6.42
N SER A 44 13.16 -20.00 -6.85
CA SER A 44 14.56 -20.26 -7.23
C SER A 44 15.50 -19.81 -6.10
N SER A 45 16.78 -20.15 -6.20
CA SER A 45 17.82 -19.66 -5.27
C SER A 45 18.01 -18.14 -5.34
N LEU A 46 17.59 -17.50 -6.45
CA LEU A 46 17.78 -16.08 -6.71
C LEU A 46 16.48 -15.30 -6.90
N ILE A 47 15.36 -15.98 -7.15
CA ILE A 47 14.07 -15.36 -7.50
C ILE A 47 13.02 -15.89 -6.52
N PRO A 48 12.34 -14.99 -5.76
CA PRO A 48 11.24 -15.39 -4.89
C PRO A 48 10.06 -15.91 -5.72
N SER A 49 9.19 -16.70 -5.11
CA SER A 49 7.99 -17.15 -5.81
C SER A 49 7.00 -16.01 -6.04
N LEU A 50 6.05 -16.19 -6.96
CA LEU A 50 4.96 -15.24 -7.13
C LEU A 50 4.16 -15.07 -5.83
N ALA A 51 3.95 -16.16 -5.08
CA ALA A 51 3.28 -16.13 -3.78
C ALA A 51 4.04 -15.26 -2.76
N ASP A 52 5.37 -15.38 -2.69
CA ASP A 52 6.20 -14.55 -1.80
C ASP A 52 6.10 -13.06 -2.18
N MET A 53 6.17 -12.76 -3.49
CA MET A 53 6.04 -11.39 -3.99
C MET A 53 4.67 -10.78 -3.68
N LEU A 54 3.60 -11.58 -3.79
CA LEU A 54 2.24 -11.15 -3.45
C LEU A 54 2.07 -10.94 -1.93
N GLU A 55 2.67 -11.79 -1.11
CA GLU A 55 2.70 -11.61 0.35
C GLU A 55 3.35 -10.29 0.73
N TRP A 56 4.49 -9.96 0.11
CA TRP A 56 5.18 -8.69 0.32
C TRP A 56 4.33 -7.46 -0.02
N LEU A 57 3.58 -7.52 -1.14
CA LEU A 57 2.62 -6.47 -1.50
C LEU A 57 1.48 -6.35 -0.48
N GLN A 58 0.95 -7.48 -0.01
CA GLN A 58 -0.10 -7.49 1.01
C GLN A 58 0.39 -6.91 2.34
N ASP A 59 1.63 -7.20 2.73
CA ASP A 59 2.23 -6.63 3.94
C ASP A 59 2.43 -5.12 3.82
N ALA A 60 2.85 -4.62 2.66
CA ALA A 60 2.91 -3.19 2.37
C ALA A 60 1.53 -2.53 2.47
N GLU A 61 0.50 -3.13 1.85
CA GLU A 61 -0.87 -2.64 1.92
C GLU A 61 -1.40 -2.61 3.36
N ARG A 62 -1.18 -3.70 4.11
CA ARG A 62 -1.57 -3.84 5.52
C ARG A 62 -0.91 -2.77 6.37
N TYR A 63 0.38 -2.51 6.16
CA TYR A 63 1.12 -1.45 6.84
C TYR A 63 0.44 -0.08 6.61
N TYR A 64 0.26 0.34 5.36
CA TYR A 64 -0.34 1.65 5.08
C TYR A 64 -1.78 1.78 5.58
N ARG A 65 -2.57 0.70 5.48
CA ARG A 65 -3.93 0.67 6.03
C ARG A 65 -3.93 0.88 7.53
N GLN A 66 -3.03 0.22 8.26
CA GLN A 66 -2.88 0.40 9.70
C GLN A 66 -2.43 1.82 10.05
N GLN A 67 -1.42 2.35 9.33
CA GLN A 67 -0.92 3.71 9.52
C GLN A 67 -2.02 4.76 9.31
N PHE A 68 -2.87 4.56 8.31
CA PHE A 68 -4.05 5.40 8.06
C PHE A 68 -5.07 5.31 9.20
N LEU A 69 -5.44 4.10 9.61
CA LEU A 69 -6.42 3.89 10.68
C LEU A 69 -5.97 4.49 12.01
N GLN A 70 -4.69 4.33 12.37
CA GLN A 70 -4.13 4.91 13.58
C GLN A 70 -4.18 6.44 13.57
N ARG A 71 -3.79 7.07 12.45
CA ARG A 71 -3.85 8.54 12.29
C ARG A 71 -5.29 9.05 12.30
N LYS A 72 -6.19 8.39 11.58
CA LYS A 72 -7.62 8.71 11.57
C LYS A 72 -8.20 8.64 12.98
N THR A 73 -7.89 7.57 13.71
CA THR A 73 -8.35 7.37 15.09
C THR A 73 -7.82 8.48 16.00
N LEU A 74 -6.53 8.80 15.91
CA LEU A 74 -5.92 9.89 16.68
C LEU A 74 -6.67 11.21 16.44
N LEU A 75 -6.90 11.59 15.18
CA LEU A 75 -7.62 12.82 14.83
C LEU A 75 -9.06 12.82 15.33
N GLN A 76 -9.75 11.69 15.27
CA GLN A 76 -11.12 11.55 15.79
C GLN A 76 -11.20 11.65 17.32
N THR A 77 -10.11 11.38 18.04
CA THR A 77 -10.07 11.54 19.51
C THR A 77 -9.87 12.99 19.97
N LEU A 78 -9.39 13.88 19.10
CA LEU A 78 -9.14 15.27 19.45
C LEU A 78 -10.46 16.04 19.59
N ARG A 79 -10.66 16.67 20.74
CA ARG A 79 -11.74 17.62 20.98
C ARG A 79 -11.14 19.00 21.15
N LEU A 80 -11.69 19.99 20.45
CA LEU A 80 -11.22 21.39 20.53
C LEU A 80 -11.37 21.98 21.93
N ASP A 81 -12.33 21.47 22.71
CA ASP A 81 -12.59 21.90 24.09
C ASP A 81 -11.57 21.34 25.09
N ASP A 82 -10.75 20.38 24.69
CA ASP A 82 -9.73 19.75 25.52
C ASP A 82 -8.33 20.11 25.02
N LEU A 83 -7.84 21.27 25.48
CA LEU A 83 -6.54 21.83 25.12
C LEU A 83 -5.39 20.84 25.35
N SER A 84 -5.49 20.02 26.40
CA SER A 84 -4.46 19.05 26.77
C SER A 84 -4.26 17.98 25.69
N GLN A 85 -5.34 17.55 25.04
CA GLN A 85 -5.29 16.59 23.94
C GLN A 85 -4.73 17.19 22.67
N VAL A 86 -5.03 18.47 22.40
CA VAL A 86 -4.50 19.20 21.25
C VAL A 86 -2.99 19.42 21.40
N GLU A 87 -2.53 19.82 22.58
CA GLU A 87 -1.10 20.00 22.89
C GLU A 87 -0.32 18.68 22.77
N CYS A 88 -0.89 17.58 23.28
CA CYS A 88 -0.27 16.26 23.20
C CYS A 88 -0.44 15.57 21.83
N ALA A 89 -1.30 16.09 20.94
CA ALA A 89 -1.57 15.51 19.63
C ALA A 89 -0.32 15.40 18.76
N SER A 90 0.51 16.45 18.73
CA SER A 90 1.75 16.47 17.95
C SER A 90 2.72 15.39 18.42
N LYS A 91 2.86 15.21 19.73
CA LYS A 91 3.71 14.15 20.32
C LYS A 91 3.16 12.77 19.97
N ARG A 92 1.84 12.56 20.13
CA ARG A 92 1.17 11.29 19.78
C ARG A 92 1.27 10.98 18.29
N TRP A 93 1.21 11.99 17.42
CA TRP A 93 1.39 11.83 15.97
C TRP A 93 2.79 11.30 15.64
N LYS A 94 3.83 11.90 16.23
CA LYS A 94 5.23 11.46 16.04
C LYS A 94 5.47 10.04 16.52
N THR A 95 4.77 9.58 17.57
CA THR A 95 4.90 8.18 18.02
C THR A 95 4.25 7.17 17.07
N LEU A 96 3.43 7.60 16.11
CA LEU A 96 2.88 6.75 15.05
C LEU A 96 3.81 6.65 13.84
N GLU A 97 4.86 7.47 13.76
CA GLU A 97 5.87 7.35 12.72
C GLU A 97 6.78 6.18 13.05
N SER A 98 7.03 5.32 12.07
CA SER A 98 7.94 4.19 12.20
C SER A 98 8.87 4.17 10.99
N PRO A 99 9.97 4.94 11.05
CA PRO A 99 10.91 5.11 9.94
C PRO A 99 11.49 3.76 9.47
N ASP A 100 11.76 2.86 10.42
CA ASP A 100 12.32 1.54 10.13
C ASP A 100 11.35 0.69 9.30
N SER A 101 10.06 0.70 9.66
CA SER A 101 9.05 -0.05 8.90
C SER A 101 8.78 0.58 7.53
N GLU A 102 8.82 1.91 7.42
CA GLU A 102 8.67 2.62 6.14
C GLU A 102 9.86 2.33 5.20
N GLN A 103 11.08 2.29 5.75
CA GLN A 103 12.27 1.86 5.00
C GLN A 103 12.14 0.41 4.55
N GLN A 104 11.70 -0.50 5.42
CA GLN A 104 11.53 -1.91 5.08
C GLN A 104 10.50 -2.12 3.97
N ILE A 105 9.35 -1.41 4.03
CA ILE A 105 8.35 -1.45 2.96
C ILE A 105 8.94 -0.90 1.65
N THR A 106 9.67 0.21 1.71
CA THR A 106 10.33 0.80 0.53
C THR A 106 11.33 -0.17 -0.11
N ASP A 107 12.21 -0.77 0.68
CA ASP A 107 13.20 -1.75 0.20
C ASP A 107 12.52 -2.96 -0.44
N THR A 108 11.41 -3.41 0.15
CA THR A 108 10.61 -4.54 -0.36
C THR A 108 9.97 -4.19 -1.71
N LEU A 109 9.37 -3.01 -1.84
CA LEU A 109 8.81 -2.54 -3.11
C LEU A 109 9.88 -2.35 -4.19
N CYS A 110 11.08 -1.86 -3.82
CA CYS A 110 12.22 -1.77 -4.74
C CYS A 110 12.71 -3.16 -5.21
N ARG A 111 12.70 -4.17 -4.35
CA ARG A 111 13.01 -5.54 -4.76
C ARG A 111 11.96 -6.10 -5.71
N LEU A 112 10.69 -5.84 -5.44
CA LEU A 112 9.59 -6.25 -6.31
C LEU A 112 9.70 -5.60 -7.70
N SER A 113 9.97 -4.30 -7.79
CA SER A 113 10.15 -3.63 -9.07
C SER A 113 11.31 -4.24 -9.87
N PHE A 114 12.43 -4.54 -9.21
CA PHE A 114 13.56 -5.21 -9.85
C PHE A 114 13.18 -6.57 -10.46
N PHE A 115 12.44 -7.41 -9.72
CA PHE A 115 12.02 -8.72 -10.22
C PHE A 115 10.95 -8.62 -11.33
N MET A 116 10.08 -7.61 -11.27
CA MET A 116 9.09 -7.36 -12.32
C MET A 116 9.71 -6.81 -13.62
N GLU A 117 10.79 -6.02 -13.54
CA GLU A 117 11.52 -5.52 -14.71
C GLU A 117 12.41 -6.59 -15.37
N SER A 118 12.69 -7.68 -14.66
CA SER A 118 13.56 -8.77 -15.12
C SER A 118 12.80 -9.92 -15.81
N GLN A 119 11.47 -9.82 -15.95
CA GLN A 119 10.62 -10.74 -16.72
C GLN A 119 10.32 -10.17 -18.11
#